data_AF-A0A7J4PW07-F1
#
_entry.id   AF-A0A7J4PW07-F1
#
_cell.length_a   1.000
_cell.length_b   1.000
_cell.length_c   1.000
_cell.angle_alpha   90.00
_cell.angle_beta   90.00
_cell.angle_gamma   90.00
#
_symmetry.space_group_name_H-M   'P 1'
#
loop_
_entity.id
_entity.type
_entity.pdbx_description
1 polymer ?
#
loop_
_entity_poly.entity_id
_entity_poly.type
_entity_poly.pdbx_seq_one_letter_code
_entity_poly.pdbx_strand_id
1 'polypeptide(L)'
;MWIFDSYHRGAVELWDRERDSPKPLTFRYSPSFYMHLEDPHAHWEMIEGLESRFKVVECSFDTVYGPLDGYKIRASRDVAEKIEKQTRLQAQLYNVDLRLDQRYLAERDLFPCGYERESRFEPDFDVPLTSLNVEVDANPRLSRMVTDIKVHN
;
A
#
# COMPACT_ATOMS: atom_id res chain seq x y z
N MET A 1 -15.70 1.07 -6.10
CA MET A 1 -15.51 0.03 -5.05
C MET A 1 -15.20 0.73 -3.72
N TRP A 2 -15.98 0.49 -2.67
CA TRP A 2 -15.75 1.08 -1.33
C TRP A 2 -14.99 0.10 -0.44
N ILE A 3 -13.67 0.26 -0.39
CA ILE A 3 -12.79 -0.68 0.31
C ILE A 3 -12.84 -0.44 1.82
N PHE A 4 -13.32 -1.42 2.58
CA PHE A 4 -13.34 -1.40 4.04
C PHE A 4 -12.02 -1.87 4.64
N ASP A 5 -11.41 -2.91 4.06
CA ASP A 5 -10.14 -3.46 4.54
C ASP A 5 -9.32 -4.05 3.38
N SER A 6 -8.00 -4.07 3.55
CA SER A 6 -7.05 -4.67 2.62
C SER A 6 -5.99 -5.51 3.32
N TYR A 7 -5.71 -6.67 2.73
CA TYR A 7 -4.69 -7.59 3.23
C TYR A 7 -3.89 -8.20 2.09
N HIS A 8 -2.78 -8.83 2.42
CA HIS A 8 -2.03 -9.64 1.46
C HIS A 8 -1.57 -10.96 2.07
N ARG A 9 -1.82 -12.06 1.36
CA ARG A 9 -1.31 -13.40 1.69
C ARG A 9 -1.14 -14.22 0.41
N GLY A 10 0.01 -14.10 -0.24
CA GLY A 10 0.26 -14.71 -1.56
C GLY A 10 -0.52 -14.06 -2.72
N ALA A 11 -1.59 -13.34 -2.42
CA ALA A 11 -2.36 -12.47 -3.29
C ALA A 11 -2.80 -11.23 -2.50
N VAL A 12 -3.27 -10.19 -3.18
CA VAL A 12 -3.90 -9.03 -2.54
C VAL A 12 -5.38 -9.32 -2.35
N GLU A 13 -5.91 -9.06 -1.18
CA GLU A 13 -7.29 -9.32 -0.78
C GLU A 13 -7.94 -8.01 -0.35
N LEU A 14 -9.09 -7.67 -0.93
CA LEU A 14 -9.84 -6.45 -0.63
C LEU A 14 -11.27 -6.81 -0.18
N TRP A 15 -11.71 -6.24 0.94
CA TRP A 15 -13.09 -6.29 1.38
C TRP A 15 -13.81 -5.03 0.94
N ASP A 16 -14.87 -5.21 0.16
CA ASP A 16 -15.68 -4.13 -0.39
C ASP A 16 -17.04 -4.11 0.30
N ARG A 17 -17.48 -2.93 0.75
CA ARG A 17 -18.76 -2.75 1.44
C ARG A 17 -19.95 -3.06 0.54
N GLU A 18 -19.84 -2.77 -0.75
CA GLU A 18 -20.96 -2.91 -1.70
C GLU A 18 -21.29 -4.37 -1.98
N ARG A 19 -20.32 -5.26 -1.74
CA ARG A 19 -20.52 -6.70 -1.80
C ARG A 19 -20.99 -7.17 -0.43
N ASP A 20 -22.26 -7.57 -0.36
CA ASP A 20 -22.82 -8.32 0.77
C ASP A 20 -22.23 -9.75 0.82
N SER A 21 -20.91 -9.83 0.95
CA SER A 21 -20.15 -11.06 0.98
C SER A 21 -19.05 -10.97 2.03
N PRO A 22 -18.92 -11.98 2.90
CA PRO A 22 -17.80 -12.03 3.85
C PRO A 22 -16.46 -12.39 3.18
N LYS A 23 -16.45 -12.73 1.89
CA LYS A 23 -15.25 -13.15 1.17
C LYS A 23 -14.58 -11.95 0.49
N PRO A 24 -13.23 -11.83 0.58
CA PRO A 24 -12.52 -10.78 -0.12
C PRO A 24 -12.53 -11.00 -1.63
N LEU A 25 -12.35 -9.91 -2.35
CA LEU A 25 -11.87 -9.92 -3.73
C LEU A 25 -10.38 -10.23 -3.73
N THR A 26 -9.98 -11.32 -4.40
CA THR A 26 -8.58 -11.76 -4.46
C THR A 26 -7.96 -11.43 -5.81
N PHE A 27 -6.81 -10.75 -5.77
CA PHE A 27 -6.06 -10.33 -6.94
C PHE A 27 -4.65 -10.90 -6.93
N ARG A 28 -4.29 -11.60 -8.01
CA ARG A 28 -2.88 -11.99 -8.22
C ARG A 28 -2.05 -10.73 -8.39
N TYR A 29 -1.03 -10.61 -7.56
CA TYR A 29 -0.12 -9.49 -7.59
C TYR A 29 1.31 -9.99 -7.55
N SER A 30 2.17 -9.39 -8.36
CA SER A 30 3.58 -9.72 -8.37
C SER A 30 4.38 -8.45 -8.17
N PRO A 31 5.03 -8.28 -7.02
CA PRO A 31 5.79 -7.08 -6.74
C PRO A 31 6.98 -6.93 -7.68
N SER A 32 7.36 -5.67 -7.86
CA SER A 32 8.64 -5.29 -8.43
C SER A 32 9.25 -4.17 -7.60
N PHE A 33 10.56 -4.19 -7.42
CA PHE A 33 11.31 -3.09 -6.82
C PHE A 33 12.16 -2.40 -7.88
N TYR A 34 12.70 -1.22 -7.56
CA TYR A 34 13.62 -0.50 -8.44
C TYR A 34 15.04 -0.59 -7.90
N MET A 35 16.00 -0.61 -8.81
CA MET A 35 17.42 -0.62 -8.52
C MET A 35 18.10 0.46 -9.34
N HIS A 36 18.92 1.28 -8.69
CA HIS A 36 19.85 2.20 -9.33
C HIS A 36 21.28 1.83 -8.92
N LEU A 37 22.21 1.94 -9.87
CA LEU A 37 23.64 1.74 -9.70
C LEU A 37 24.35 2.96 -10.29
N GLU A 38 25.30 3.52 -9.54
CA GLU A 38 26.11 4.65 -10.03
C GLU A 38 27.01 4.24 -11.20
N ASP A 39 27.56 3.02 -11.16
CA ASP A 39 28.30 2.40 -12.26
C ASP A 39 27.73 1.02 -12.58
N PRO A 40 26.74 0.91 -13.51
CA PRO A 40 26.18 -0.37 -13.91
C PRO A 40 27.20 -1.30 -14.57
N HIS A 41 28.23 -0.76 -15.25
CA HIS A 41 29.22 -1.57 -15.96
C HIS A 41 30.10 -2.37 -14.99
N ALA A 42 30.40 -1.84 -13.80
CA ALA A 42 31.11 -2.60 -12.77
C ALA A 42 30.34 -3.84 -12.26
N HIS A 43 29.02 -3.90 -12.48
CA HIS A 43 28.14 -4.96 -11.99
C HIS A 43 27.44 -5.75 -13.11
N TRP A 44 27.99 -5.72 -14.33
CA TRP A 44 27.35 -6.31 -15.52
C TRP A 44 26.98 -7.79 -15.37
N GLU A 45 27.85 -8.62 -14.77
CA GLU A 45 27.57 -10.05 -14.54
C GLU A 45 26.35 -10.28 -13.63
N MET A 46 26.18 -9.40 -12.62
CA MET A 46 25.01 -9.45 -11.74
C MET A 46 23.75 -9.09 -12.51
N ILE A 47 23.82 -8.05 -13.35
CA ILE A 47 22.69 -7.57 -14.15
C ILE A 47 22.26 -8.67 -15.14
N GLU A 48 23.19 -9.25 -15.89
CA GLU A 48 22.91 -10.38 -16.79
C GLU A 48 22.33 -11.59 -16.03
N GLY A 49 22.86 -11.88 -14.84
CA GLY A 49 22.34 -12.92 -13.95
C GLY A 49 20.92 -12.66 -13.46
N LEU A 50 20.52 -11.40 -13.30
CA LEU A 50 19.15 -11.00 -12.96
C LEU A 50 18.24 -11.11 -14.18
N GLU A 51 18.66 -10.63 -15.34
CA GLU A 51 17.91 -10.66 -16.60
C GLU A 51 17.59 -12.08 -17.07
N SER A 52 18.52 -13.02 -16.86
CA SER A 52 18.31 -14.43 -17.21
C SER A 52 17.31 -15.17 -16.33
N ARG A 53 16.98 -14.62 -15.14
CA ARG A 53 16.16 -15.30 -14.11
C ARG A 53 14.87 -14.60 -13.77
N PHE A 54 14.85 -13.28 -13.90
CA PHE A 54 13.75 -12.42 -13.49
C PHE A 54 13.35 -11.50 -14.63
N LYS A 55 12.13 -10.94 -14.54
CA LYS A 55 11.74 -9.87 -15.45
C LYS A 55 12.39 -8.57 -14.98
N VAL A 56 13.46 -8.19 -15.67
CA VAL A 56 14.19 -6.93 -15.51
C VAL A 56 13.85 -6.03 -16.68
N VAL A 57 13.60 -4.74 -16.41
CA VAL A 57 13.32 -3.73 -17.43
C VAL A 57 14.11 -2.49 -17.09
N GLU A 58 14.97 -2.02 -18.01
CA GLU A 58 15.59 -0.71 -17.90
C GLU A 58 14.52 0.39 -17.94
N CYS A 59 14.58 1.34 -17.02
CA CYS A 59 13.62 2.42 -16.92
C CYS A 59 14.19 3.63 -16.17
N SER A 60 13.56 4.79 -16.40
CA SER A 60 13.68 5.93 -15.51
C SER A 60 12.55 5.90 -14.47
N PHE A 61 12.83 6.26 -13.22
CA PHE A 61 11.84 6.31 -12.14
C PHE A 61 12.08 7.49 -11.20
N ASP A 62 10.99 8.07 -10.69
CA ASP A 62 11.05 9.21 -9.77
C ASP A 62 11.32 8.77 -8.34
N THR A 63 12.23 9.49 -7.69
CA THR A 63 12.42 9.45 -6.24
C THR A 63 12.00 10.76 -5.61
N VAL A 64 11.93 10.81 -4.27
CA VAL A 64 11.71 12.07 -3.54
C VAL A 64 12.83 13.10 -3.76
N TYR A 65 13.98 12.68 -4.29
CA TYR A 65 15.13 13.54 -4.59
C TYR A 65 15.30 13.84 -6.08
N GLY A 66 14.41 13.35 -6.94
CA GLY A 66 14.47 13.50 -8.40
C GLY A 66 14.51 12.18 -9.15
N PRO A 67 14.48 12.23 -10.49
CA PRO A 67 14.48 11.05 -11.34
C PRO A 67 15.84 10.35 -11.34
N LEU A 68 15.83 9.02 -11.45
CA LEU A 68 17.00 8.18 -11.62
C LEU A 68 16.77 7.17 -12.74
N ASP A 69 17.84 6.87 -13.47
CA ASP A 69 17.85 5.76 -14.42
C ASP A 69 18.31 4.47 -13.73
N GLY A 70 17.69 3.36 -14.08
CA GLY A 70 18.03 2.07 -13.50
C GLY A 70 17.11 0.98 -14.00
N TYR A 71 16.73 0.07 -13.09
CA TYR A 71 16.07 -1.18 -13.44
C TYR A 71 14.85 -1.42 -12.58
N LYS A 72 13.74 -1.81 -13.21
CA LYS A 72 12.57 -2.38 -12.55
C LYS A 72 12.69 -3.90 -12.55
N ILE A 73 12.77 -4.49 -11.35
CA ILE A 73 13.03 -5.92 -11.18
C ILE A 73 11.80 -6.57 -10.53
N ARG A 74 11.15 -7.51 -11.25
CA ARG A 74 10.03 -8.30 -10.72
C ARG A 74 10.55 -9.51 -9.95
N ALA A 75 10.89 -9.30 -8.69
CA ALA A 75 11.41 -10.31 -7.79
C ALA A 75 10.99 -10.07 -6.33
N SER A 76 11.25 -11.05 -5.45
CA SER A 76 10.98 -10.94 -4.01
C SER A 76 12.07 -10.14 -3.29
N ARG A 77 11.78 -9.76 -2.05
CA ARG A 77 12.73 -9.09 -1.14
C ARG A 77 14.04 -9.87 -0.97
N ASP A 78 14.00 -11.20 -0.91
CA ASP A 78 15.21 -12.03 -0.77
C ASP A 78 16.21 -11.83 -1.92
N VAL A 79 15.72 -11.45 -3.11
CA VAL A 79 16.59 -11.12 -4.25
C VAL A 79 17.21 -9.75 -4.07
N ALA A 80 16.46 -8.77 -3.58
CA ALA A 80 16.97 -7.44 -3.25
C ALA A 80 18.10 -7.52 -2.20
N GLU A 81 17.93 -8.34 -1.15
CA GLU A 81 18.97 -8.56 -0.12
C GLU A 81 20.24 -9.22 -0.68
N LYS A 82 20.12 -10.05 -1.72
CA LYS A 82 21.29 -10.64 -2.41
C LYS A 82 22.01 -9.61 -3.28
N ILE A 83 21.26 -8.77 -3.99
CA ILE A 83 21.82 -7.65 -4.77
C ILE A 83 22.60 -6.72 -3.85
N GLU A 84 22.03 -6.34 -2.71
CA GLU A 84 22.66 -5.48 -1.73
C GLU A 84 24.00 -6.05 -1.23
N LYS A 85 24.04 -7.35 -0.91
CA LYS A 85 25.26 -8.06 -0.52
C LYS A 85 26.30 -8.12 -1.64
N GLN A 86 25.88 -8.49 -2.85
CA GLN A 86 26.77 -8.66 -3.99
C GLN A 86 27.40 -7.34 -4.44
N THR A 87 26.63 -6.25 -4.40
CA THR A 87 27.09 -4.90 -4.75
C THR A 87 27.81 -4.20 -3.60
N ARG A 88 27.97 -4.85 -2.44
CA ARG A 88 28.59 -4.27 -1.23
C ARG A 88 27.94 -2.94 -0.84
N LEU A 89 26.61 -2.90 -0.83
CA LEU A 89 25.80 -1.72 -0.49
C LEU A 89 25.89 -0.55 -1.48
N GLN A 90 26.46 -0.75 -2.67
CA GLN A 90 26.49 0.29 -3.71
C GLN A 90 25.16 0.43 -4.45
N ALA A 91 24.35 -0.64 -4.54
CA ALA A 91 23.03 -0.58 -5.15
C ALA A 91 22.07 0.24 -4.28
N GLN A 92 21.41 1.21 -4.91
CA GLN A 92 20.28 1.91 -4.31
C GLN A 92 19.00 1.16 -4.68
N LEU A 93 18.32 0.62 -3.67
CA LEU A 93 17.11 -0.19 -3.86
C LEU A 93 15.88 0.55 -3.34
N TYR A 94 14.83 0.61 -4.14
CA TYR A 94 13.60 1.34 -3.82
C TYR A 94 12.39 0.43 -3.90
N ASN A 95 11.38 0.72 -3.06
CA ASN A 95 10.14 -0.04 -3.01
C ASN A 95 10.39 -1.54 -2.81
N VAL A 96 11.34 -1.93 -1.95
CA VAL A 96 11.61 -3.34 -1.63
C VAL A 96 10.61 -3.85 -0.58
N ASP A 97 10.26 -3.00 0.37
CA ASP A 97 9.60 -3.31 1.64
C ASP A 97 8.18 -2.74 1.75
N LEU A 98 7.61 -2.19 0.67
CA LEU A 98 6.21 -1.75 0.70
C LEU A 98 5.28 -2.94 0.87
N ARG A 99 4.28 -2.77 1.73
CA ARG A 99 3.18 -3.71 1.89
C ARG A 99 2.47 -3.91 0.55
N LEU A 100 2.27 -5.17 0.15
CA LEU A 100 1.84 -5.50 -1.22
C LEU A 100 0.45 -4.98 -1.57
N ASP A 101 -0.47 -5.02 -0.61
CA ASP A 101 -1.81 -4.47 -0.77
C ASP A 101 -1.78 -2.95 -0.92
N GLN A 102 -0.99 -2.23 -0.12
CA GLN A 102 -0.83 -0.78 -0.26
C GLN A 102 -0.26 -0.39 -1.62
N ARG A 103 0.74 -1.13 -2.11
CA ARG A 103 1.29 -0.90 -3.45
C ARG A 103 0.25 -1.16 -4.53
N TYR A 104 -0.50 -2.26 -4.43
CA TYR A 104 -1.56 -2.59 -5.37
C TYR A 104 -2.62 -1.49 -5.48
N LEU A 105 -3.02 -0.92 -4.32
CA LEU A 105 -3.96 0.18 -4.24
C LEU A 105 -3.39 1.44 -4.91
N ALA A 106 -2.16 1.84 -4.56
CA ALA A 106 -1.51 3.01 -5.12
C ALA A 106 -1.33 2.93 -6.65
N GLU A 107 -0.96 1.76 -7.18
CA GLU A 107 -0.79 1.54 -8.64
C GLU A 107 -2.10 1.63 -9.43
N ARG A 108 -3.25 1.51 -8.76
CA ARG A 108 -4.58 1.53 -9.39
C ARG A 108 -5.39 2.75 -9.03
N ASP A 109 -4.77 3.72 -8.36
CA ASP A 109 -5.46 4.90 -7.83
C ASP A 109 -6.66 4.54 -6.94
N LEU A 110 -6.50 3.48 -6.15
CA LEU A 110 -7.49 3.03 -5.18
C LEU A 110 -7.08 3.49 -3.78
N PHE A 111 -8.06 3.84 -2.95
CA PHE A 111 -7.85 4.16 -1.56
C PHE A 111 -9.02 3.63 -0.71
N PRO A 112 -8.77 3.32 0.59
CA PRO A 112 -9.82 2.87 1.50
C PRO A 112 -10.89 3.94 1.73
N CYS A 113 -12.09 3.48 2.11
CA CYS A 113 -13.18 4.33 2.58
C CYS A 113 -13.58 5.47 1.62
N GLY A 114 -13.50 5.23 0.33
CA GLY A 114 -13.95 6.19 -0.69
C GLY A 114 -14.45 5.49 -1.94
N TYR A 115 -15.20 6.24 -2.74
CA TYR A 115 -15.66 5.82 -4.05
C TYR A 115 -14.67 6.16 -5.15
N GLU A 116 -14.84 5.52 -6.30
CA GLU A 116 -14.10 5.88 -7.50
C GLU A 116 -14.39 7.35 -7.85
N ARG A 117 -13.31 8.14 -8.03
CA ARG A 117 -13.32 9.58 -8.33
C ARG A 117 -13.56 10.53 -7.15
N GLU A 118 -13.71 10.02 -5.93
CA GLU A 118 -13.60 10.89 -4.76
C GLU A 118 -12.14 11.30 -4.55
N SER A 119 -11.92 12.47 -3.97
CA SER A 119 -10.59 12.91 -3.59
C SER A 119 -10.26 12.40 -2.20
N ARG A 120 -9.19 11.60 -2.08
CA ARG A 120 -8.66 11.17 -0.76
C ARG A 120 -8.18 12.33 0.12
N PHE A 121 -8.05 13.53 -0.44
CA PHE A 121 -7.57 14.74 0.23
C PHE A 121 -8.68 15.75 0.51
N GLU A 122 -9.90 15.48 0.05
CA GLU A 122 -11.06 16.29 0.39
C GLU A 122 -11.71 15.71 1.66
N PRO A 123 -11.67 16.45 2.79
CA PRO A 123 -12.25 15.96 4.04
C PRO A 123 -13.78 16.06 4.04
N ASP A 124 -14.35 16.85 3.13
CA ASP A 124 -15.78 17.12 3.05
C ASP A 124 -16.43 16.16 2.04
N PHE A 125 -17.12 15.15 2.55
CA PHE A 125 -17.92 14.24 1.74
C PHE A 125 -19.30 14.08 2.37
N ASP A 126 -20.35 14.24 1.56
CA ASP A 126 -21.73 14.07 1.99
C ASP A 126 -22.01 12.59 2.22
N VAL A 127 -21.81 12.11 3.44
CA VAL A 127 -22.32 10.80 3.85
C VAL A 127 -23.73 11.01 4.40
N PRO A 128 -24.76 10.34 3.86
CA PRO A 128 -26.10 10.35 4.43
C PRO A 128 -26.13 9.52 5.72
N LEU A 129 -25.39 9.96 6.73
CA LEU A 129 -25.42 9.38 8.06
C LEU A 129 -26.66 9.88 8.77
N THR A 130 -27.45 8.96 9.32
CA THR A 130 -28.44 9.31 10.33
C THR A 130 -27.69 9.76 11.58
N SER A 131 -27.88 11.02 11.98
CA SER A 131 -27.31 11.52 13.22
C SER A 131 -28.02 10.89 14.41
N LEU A 132 -27.28 10.24 15.29
CA LEU A 132 -27.79 9.69 16.54
C LEU A 132 -27.32 10.58 17.68
N ASN A 133 -28.25 11.23 18.38
CA ASN A 133 -27.91 12.05 19.54
C ASN A 133 -27.95 11.20 20.80
N VAL A 134 -26.81 11.05 21.47
CA VAL A 134 -26.70 10.30 22.73
C VAL A 134 -26.51 11.29 23.87
N GLU A 135 -27.48 11.32 24.77
CA GLU A 135 -27.43 12.09 26.01
C GLU A 135 -27.09 11.16 27.16
N VAL A 136 -25.99 11.44 27.85
CA VAL A 136 -25.56 10.67 29.03
C VAL A 136 -25.93 11.47 30.27
N ASP A 137 -26.88 10.97 31.06
CA ASP A 137 -27.26 11.62 32.31
C ASP A 137 -26.27 11.19 33.41
N ALA A 138 -25.13 11.86 33.38
CA ALA A 138 -24.09 11.73 34.39
C ALA A 138 -23.39 13.08 34.58
N ASN A 139 -22.98 13.38 35.81
CA ASN A 139 -22.05 14.47 36.07
C ASN A 139 -20.61 13.91 36.09
N PRO A 140 -19.83 14.07 35.01
CA PRO A 140 -18.50 13.48 34.90
C PRO A 140 -17.49 14.02 35.93
N ARG A 141 -17.81 15.12 36.62
CA ARG A 141 -17.00 15.66 37.72
C ARG A 141 -17.29 15.02 39.08
N LEU A 142 -18.46 14.38 39.24
CA LEU A 142 -18.92 13.83 40.52
C LEU A 142 -18.95 12.30 40.57
N SER A 143 -19.04 11.61 39.42
CA SER A 143 -19.08 10.16 39.36
C SER A 143 -18.44 9.62 38.08
N ARG A 144 -17.75 8.47 38.21
CA ARG A 144 -17.23 7.69 37.06
C ARG A 144 -18.23 6.67 36.51
N MET A 145 -19.34 6.45 37.21
CA MET A 145 -20.37 5.52 36.76
C MET A 145 -21.41 6.27 35.93
N VAL A 146 -21.65 5.77 34.72
CA VAL A 146 -22.76 6.17 33.87
C VAL A 146 -24.02 5.50 34.39
N THR A 147 -25.01 6.30 34.77
CA THR A 147 -26.26 5.83 35.39
C THR A 147 -27.39 5.68 34.39
N ASP A 148 -27.44 6.51 33.35
CA ASP A 148 -28.47 6.45 32.31
C ASP A 148 -27.93 6.99 30.97
N ILE A 149 -28.42 6.43 29.87
CA ILE A 149 -28.10 6.83 28.50
C ILE A 149 -29.39 6.94 27.71
N LYS A 150 -29.71 8.14 27.23
CA LYS A 150 -30.85 8.41 26.36
C LYS A 150 -30.37 8.55 24.93
N VAL A 151 -31.06 7.89 24.02
CA VAL A 151 -30.76 7.91 22.59
C VAL A 151 -31.92 8.58 21.88
N HIS A 152 -31.63 9.65 21.15
CA HIS A 152 -32.59 10.43 20.38
C HIS A 152 -32.28 10.27 18.89
N ASN A 153 -33.32 9.99 18.10
CA ASN A 153 -33.26 9.88 16.63
C ASN A 153 -33.54 11.22 15.96
#